data_AF-A0A9E5IV91-F1
#
_entry.id   AF-A0A9E5IV91-F1
#
_cell.length_a   1.000
_cell.length_b   1.000
_cell.length_c   1.000
_cell.angle_alpha   90.00
_cell.angle_beta   90.00
_cell.angle_gamma   90.00
#
_symmetry.space_group_name_H-M   'P 1'
#
loop_
_entity.id
_entity.type
_entity.pdbx_description
1 polymer ?
#
loop_
_entity_poly.entity_id
_entity_poly.type
_entity_poly.pdbx_seq_one_letter_code
_entity_poly.pdbx_strand_id
1 'polypeptide(L)'
;MFDLKVIHSVLEQLEQERGIPKEKMFEAIELALATAYKKEYGKKGQIVRAVFDMNTGKTEFYQVKVVVDESKVIMDDEEGAEQDIENTPEDEIRVRFNPEHHILLADAKKIKKDAAVDDEIVFPLEQKQDYGRIAAQTAKQVIIQKIREAEKTSVLGEFGKKEGEIVTG
;
A
#
# COMPACT_ATOMS: atom_id res chain seq x y z
N MET A 1 6.89 6.99 23.34
CA MET A 1 7.27 8.19 22.59
C MET A 1 8.03 7.71 21.37
N PHE A 2 7.70 8.20 20.18
CA PHE A 2 8.41 7.86 18.94
C PHE A 2 9.86 8.34 19.05
N ASP A 3 10.83 7.44 19.20
CA ASP A 3 12.24 7.81 19.10
C ASP A 3 12.69 7.68 17.64
N LEU A 4 12.63 8.80 16.92
CA LEU A 4 13.07 8.92 15.53
C LEU A 4 14.54 8.46 15.38
N LYS A 5 15.37 8.70 16.41
CA LYS A 5 16.76 8.24 16.47
C LYS A 5 16.90 6.71 16.43
N VAL A 6 16.00 5.98 17.11
CA VAL A 6 16.02 4.52 17.13
C VAL A 6 15.63 3.95 15.77
N ILE A 7 14.71 4.60 15.06
CA ILE A 7 14.34 4.15 13.71
C ILE A 7 15.50 4.39 12.75
N HIS A 8 16.15 5.55 12.79
CA HIS A 8 17.32 5.80 11.95
C HIS A 8 18.44 4.78 12.20
N SER A 9 18.75 4.48 13.46
CA SER A 9 19.78 3.46 13.77
C SER A 9 19.39 2.07 13.28
N VAL A 10 18.12 1.69 13.40
CA VAL A 10 17.65 0.36 12.95
C VAL A 10 17.62 0.28 11.42
N LEU A 11 17.26 1.37 10.73
CA LEU A 11 17.30 1.41 9.26
C LEU A 11 18.73 1.36 8.73
N GLU A 12 19.68 2.05 9.38
CA GLU A 12 21.10 1.96 9.02
C GLU A 12 21.66 0.55 9.28
N GLN A 13 21.32 -0.07 10.40
CA GLN A 13 21.68 -1.46 10.68
C GLN A 13 21.12 -2.41 9.62
N LEU A 14 19.87 -2.22 9.22
CA LEU A 14 19.23 -3.03 8.17
C LEU A 14 19.88 -2.86 6.80
N GLU A 15 20.26 -1.63 6.46
CA GLU A 15 20.95 -1.33 5.21
C GLU A 15 22.35 -1.97 5.19
N GLN A 16 23.10 -1.87 6.29
CA GLN A 16 24.47 -2.38 6.39
C GLN A 16 24.54 -3.91 6.55
N GLU A 17 23.72 -4.50 7.42
CA GLU A 17 23.81 -5.93 7.74
C GLU A 17 23.03 -6.80 6.76
N ARG A 18 21.91 -6.29 6.23
CA ARG A 18 20.96 -7.09 5.43
C ARG A 18 20.85 -6.61 3.98
N GLY A 19 21.51 -5.50 3.62
CA GLY A 19 21.51 -4.97 2.26
C GLY A 19 20.12 -4.52 1.78
N ILE A 20 19.19 -4.23 2.69
CA ILE A 20 17.86 -3.77 2.32
C ILE A 20 17.91 -2.25 2.13
N PRO A 21 17.63 -1.73 0.92
CA PRO A 21 17.62 -0.29 0.69
C PRO A 21 16.57 0.39 1.56
N LYS A 22 16.93 1.57 2.10
CA LYS A 22 16.01 2.41 2.89
C LYS A 22 14.70 2.70 2.15
N GLU A 23 14.77 2.89 0.83
CA GLU A 23 13.61 3.13 -0.05
C GLU A 23 12.56 2.01 0.07
N LYS A 24 12.97 0.75 -0.02
CA LYS A 24 12.05 -0.40 0.11
C LYS A 24 11.43 -0.50 1.49
N MET A 25 12.13 -0.01 2.52
CA MET A 25 11.59 0.06 3.88
C MET A 25 10.55 1.17 4.00
N PHE A 26 10.78 2.32 3.36
CA PHE A 26 9.80 3.41 3.33
C PHE A 26 8.52 2.97 2.62
N GLU A 27 8.63 2.37 1.44
CA GLU A 27 7.47 1.82 0.71
C GLU A 27 6.68 0.82 1.56
N ALA A 28 7.38 -0.08 2.28
CA ALA A 28 6.73 -1.06 3.15
C ALA A 28 6.00 -0.40 4.32
N ILE A 29 6.60 0.63 4.93
CA ILE A 29 5.97 1.40 6.02
C ILE A 29 4.75 2.14 5.50
N GLU A 30 4.86 2.85 4.38
CA GLU A 30 3.74 3.59 3.76
C GLU A 30 2.56 2.68 3.41
N LEU A 31 2.84 1.52 2.80
CA LEU A 31 1.81 0.53 2.47
C LEU A 31 1.10 0.00 3.74
N ALA A 32 1.87 -0.25 4.80
CA ALA A 32 1.30 -0.73 6.06
C ALA A 32 0.47 0.35 6.76
N LEU A 33 0.92 1.61 6.72
CA LEU A 33 0.18 2.75 7.26
C LEU A 33 -1.14 2.97 6.50
N ALA A 34 -1.10 2.92 5.17
CA ALA A 34 -2.28 2.96 4.32
C ALA A 34 -3.27 1.83 4.67
N THR A 35 -2.77 0.62 4.87
CA THR A 35 -3.60 -0.54 5.24
C THR A 35 -4.21 -0.38 6.64
N ALA A 36 -3.42 0.10 7.61
CA ALA A 36 -3.89 0.36 8.96
C ALA A 36 -4.98 1.45 8.98
N TYR A 37 -4.78 2.53 8.22
CA TYR A 37 -5.77 3.59 8.03
C TYR A 37 -7.07 3.02 7.44
N LYS A 38 -6.95 2.24 6.36
CA LYS A 38 -8.11 1.61 5.69
C LYS A 38 -8.90 0.70 6.64
N LYS A 39 -8.22 0.00 7.55
CA LYS A 39 -8.86 -0.92 8.49
C LYS A 39 -9.63 -0.19 9.59
N GLU A 40 -9.09 0.90 10.11
CA GLU A 40 -9.69 1.67 11.21
C GLU A 40 -10.75 2.68 10.73
N TYR A 41 -10.53 3.30 9.57
CA TYR A 41 -11.33 4.45 9.10
C TYR A 41 -11.77 4.36 7.65
N GLY A 42 -11.23 3.41 6.89
CA GLY A 42 -11.54 3.26 5.48
C GLY A 42 -12.96 2.77 5.25
N LYS A 43 -13.59 3.29 4.20
CA LYS A 43 -14.82 2.70 3.66
C LYS A 43 -14.49 1.50 2.77
N LYS A 44 -15.46 0.62 2.54
CA LYS A 44 -15.31 -0.54 1.65
C LYS A 44 -14.95 -0.03 0.25
N GLY A 45 -13.76 -0.42 -0.21
CA GLY A 45 -13.26 0.02 -1.50
C GLY A 45 -12.76 1.47 -1.51
N GLN A 46 -12.00 1.88 -0.51
CA GLN A 46 -11.17 3.07 -0.60
C GLN A 46 -9.71 2.66 -0.85
N ILE A 47 -9.04 3.28 -1.83
CA ILE A 47 -7.59 3.24 -1.97
C ILE A 47 -7.03 4.42 -1.18
N VAL A 48 -6.24 4.10 -0.15
CA VAL A 48 -5.54 5.09 0.65
C VAL A 48 -4.05 4.93 0.37
N ARG A 49 -3.37 6.03 0.09
CA ARG A 49 -1.92 6.13 0.05
C ARG A 49 -1.49 6.95 1.26
N ALA A 50 -0.45 6.50 1.94
CA ALA A 50 0.15 7.23 3.05
C ALA A 50 1.53 7.73 2.61
N VAL A 51 1.88 8.94 3.01
CA VAL A 51 3.23 9.49 2.88
C VAL A 51 3.78 9.69 4.28
N PHE A 52 4.96 9.14 4.54
CA PHE A 52 5.55 9.17 5.87
C PHE A 52 6.90 9.90 5.88
N ASP A 53 6.96 11.01 6.60
CA ASP A 53 8.20 11.75 6.81
C ASP A 53 8.95 11.23 8.03
N MET A 54 10.05 10.52 7.79
CA MET A 54 10.89 9.92 8.83
C MET A 54 11.64 10.95 9.69
N ASN A 55 11.86 12.17 9.19
CA ASN A 55 12.56 13.21 9.95
C ASN A 55 11.64 13.91 10.96
N THR A 56 10.38 14.13 10.59
CA THR A 56 9.40 14.86 11.42
C THR A 56 8.39 13.94 12.10
N GLY A 57 8.33 12.67 11.71
CA GLY A 57 7.31 11.72 12.15
C GLY A 57 5.89 12.11 11.70
N LYS A 58 5.78 12.96 10.67
CA LYS A 58 4.49 13.39 10.12
C LYS A 58 4.01 12.35 9.14
N THR A 59 2.71 12.10 9.15
CA THR A 59 2.08 11.14 8.25
C THR A 59 0.89 11.81 7.60
N GLU A 60 0.88 11.81 6.28
CA GLU A 60 -0.21 12.35 5.49
C GLU A 60 -0.91 11.21 4.78
N PHE A 61 -2.25 11.27 4.74
CA PHE A 61 -3.07 10.27 4.09
C PHE A 61 -3.81 10.89 2.92
N TYR A 62 -3.90 10.12 1.86
CA TYR A 62 -4.46 10.54 0.61
C TYR A 62 -5.40 9.45 0.09
N GLN A 63 -6.61 9.82 -0.30
CA GLN A 63 -7.49 8.95 -1.06
C GLN A 63 -7.16 9.08 -2.54
N VAL A 64 -6.87 7.96 -3.19
CA VAL A 64 -6.65 7.93 -4.64
C VAL A 64 -7.95 7.47 -5.30
N LYS A 65 -8.40 8.25 -6.29
CA LYS A 65 -9.49 7.86 -7.18
C LYS A 65 -8.99 7.75 -8.60
N VAL A 66 -9.35 6.67 -9.27
CA VAL A 66 -9.01 6.42 -10.68
C VAL A 66 -10.07 7.06 -11.57
N VAL A 67 -9.63 7.77 -12.61
CA VAL A 67 -10.52 8.39 -13.58
C VAL A 67 -11.05 7.32 -14.52
N VAL A 68 -12.36 7.15 -14.57
CA VAL A 68 -13.02 6.19 -15.45
C VAL A 68 -13.96 6.90 -16.41
N ASP A 69 -14.18 6.27 -17.56
CA ASP A 69 -15.16 6.73 -18.54
C ASP A 69 -16.49 5.96 -18.37
N GLU A 70 -17.61 6.62 -18.67
CA GLU A 70 -18.97 6.03 -18.57
C GLU A 70 -19.12 4.77 -19.44
N SER A 71 -18.32 4.65 -20.51
CA SER A 71 -18.31 3.49 -21.40
C SER A 71 -17.68 2.23 -20.80
N LYS A 72 -16.83 2.36 -19.76
CA LYS A 72 -16.10 1.23 -19.14
C LYS A 72 -16.75 0.72 -17.85
N VAL A 73 -17.88 1.30 -17.44
CA VAL A 73 -18.39 1.18 -16.09
C VAL A 73 -19.89 0.90 -16.08
N ILE A 74 -20.30 -0.11 -15.32
CA ILE A 74 -21.72 -0.39 -15.06
C ILE A 74 -22.14 0.42 -13.83
N MET A 75 -23.12 1.32 -14.00
CA MET A 75 -23.78 2.02 -12.89
C MET A 75 -24.93 1.11 -12.39
N ASP A 76 -24.79 0.59 -11.17
CA ASP A 76 -25.53 -0.56 -10.61
C ASP A 76 -27.06 -0.53 -10.80
N ASP A 77 -27.64 -1.72 -11.04
CA ASP A 77 -28.89 -2.20 -10.41
C ASP A 77 -29.17 -3.73 -10.58
N GLU A 78 -28.31 -4.52 -11.23
CA GLU A 78 -28.49 -5.99 -11.29
C GLU A 78 -27.40 -6.74 -10.50
N GLU A 79 -27.85 -7.39 -9.41
CA GLU A 79 -27.12 -8.45 -8.72
C GLU A 79 -26.79 -9.59 -9.70
N GLY A 80 -25.63 -9.53 -10.35
CA GLY A 80 -25.23 -10.65 -11.18
C GLY A 80 -24.02 -10.36 -12.06
N ALA A 81 -22.82 -10.54 -11.50
CA ALA A 81 -21.70 -11.21 -12.16
C ALA A 81 -20.41 -10.96 -11.37
N GLU A 82 -20.14 -11.79 -10.36
CA GLU A 82 -18.79 -12.34 -10.28
C GLU A 82 -18.67 -13.30 -11.47
N GLN A 83 -18.32 -12.78 -12.66
CA GLN A 83 -17.98 -13.63 -13.80
C GLN A 83 -16.49 -13.46 -14.09
N ASP A 84 -15.75 -14.46 -13.61
CA ASP A 84 -14.58 -15.08 -14.21
C ASP A 84 -13.76 -14.22 -15.17
N ILE A 85 -12.66 -13.69 -14.63
CA ILE A 85 -11.63 -12.90 -15.31
C ILE A 85 -10.89 -13.69 -16.42
N GLU A 86 -11.20 -14.97 -16.64
CA GLU A 86 -10.39 -15.85 -17.49
C GLU A 86 -10.76 -15.91 -18.99
N ASN A 87 -11.89 -15.34 -19.45
CA ASN A 87 -12.32 -15.56 -20.86
C ASN A 87 -12.92 -14.34 -21.61
N THR A 88 -12.70 -13.11 -21.15
CA THR A 88 -13.15 -11.90 -21.88
C THR A 88 -11.98 -11.30 -22.67
N PRO A 89 -12.14 -10.90 -23.95
CA PRO A 89 -11.11 -10.13 -24.65
C PRO A 89 -10.70 -8.92 -23.80
N GLU A 90 -9.39 -8.68 -23.66
CA GLU A 90 -8.78 -7.70 -22.75
C GLU A 90 -9.38 -6.28 -22.86
N ASP A 91 -10.01 -5.96 -23.99
CA ASP A 91 -10.59 -4.66 -24.31
C ASP A 91 -11.96 -4.36 -23.67
N GLU A 92 -12.66 -5.34 -23.07
CA GLU A 92 -14.04 -5.15 -22.55
C GLU A 92 -14.26 -5.59 -21.08
N ILE A 93 -13.23 -5.54 -20.23
CA ILE A 93 -13.41 -5.77 -18.79
C ILE A 93 -14.21 -4.58 -18.19
N ARG A 94 -15.53 -4.73 -18.08
CA ARG A 94 -16.42 -3.76 -17.43
C ARG A 94 -16.31 -3.91 -15.93
N VAL A 95 -15.62 -2.97 -15.27
CA VAL A 95 -15.44 -2.97 -13.82
C VAL A 95 -16.64 -2.30 -13.14
N ARG A 96 -17.15 -2.88 -12.05
CA ARG A 96 -18.22 -2.28 -11.24
C ARG A 96 -17.81 -0.89 -10.76
N PHE A 97 -18.69 0.11 -10.94
CA PHE A 97 -18.41 1.45 -10.39
C PHE A 97 -18.38 1.41 -8.88
N ASN A 98 -17.30 1.89 -8.27
CA ASN A 98 -17.31 2.23 -6.86
C ASN A 98 -17.05 3.73 -6.71
N PRO A 99 -17.99 4.51 -6.15
CA PRO A 99 -17.83 5.96 -6.00
C PRO A 99 -16.66 6.37 -5.06
N GLU A 100 -16.18 5.43 -4.25
CA GLU A 100 -15.02 5.63 -3.37
C GLU A 100 -13.68 5.41 -4.09
N HIS A 101 -13.67 4.64 -5.19
CA HIS A 101 -12.47 4.37 -6.01
C HIS A 101 -12.45 5.11 -7.33
N HIS A 102 -13.60 5.40 -7.91
CA HIS A 102 -13.72 5.90 -9.28
C HIS A 102 -14.24 7.34 -9.29
N ILE A 103 -13.76 8.12 -10.25
CA ILE A 103 -14.28 9.45 -10.58
C ILE A 103 -14.52 9.51 -12.08
N LEU A 104 -15.67 10.06 -12.50
CA LEU A 104 -15.98 10.20 -13.92
C LEU A 104 -15.03 11.21 -14.57
N LEU A 105 -14.66 10.97 -15.83
CA LEU A 105 -13.82 11.91 -16.60
C LEU A 105 -14.36 13.34 -16.58
N ALA A 106 -15.69 13.51 -16.60
CA ALA A 106 -16.33 14.82 -16.51
C ALA A 106 -16.06 15.54 -15.17
N ASP A 107 -16.03 14.81 -14.05
CA ASP A 107 -15.74 15.35 -12.72
C ASP A 107 -14.24 15.50 -12.48
N ALA A 108 -13.44 14.56 -12.99
CA ALA A 108 -11.99 14.62 -13.00
C ALA A 108 -11.49 15.90 -13.68
N LYS A 109 -12.06 16.24 -14.85
CA LYS A 109 -11.74 17.45 -15.61
C LYS A 109 -12.07 18.76 -14.88
N LYS A 110 -13.00 18.75 -13.92
CA LYS A 110 -13.32 19.94 -13.10
C LYS A 110 -12.20 20.25 -12.09
N ILE A 111 -11.53 19.21 -11.60
CA ILE A 111 -10.44 19.33 -10.62
C ILE A 111 -9.12 19.55 -11.36
N LYS A 112 -8.86 18.74 -12.39
CA LYS A 112 -7.63 18.74 -13.18
C LYS A 112 -7.98 18.76 -14.67
N LYS A 113 -7.75 19.89 -15.34
CA LYS A 113 -8.21 20.11 -16.74
C LYS A 113 -7.56 19.17 -17.77
N ASP A 114 -6.37 18.67 -17.45
CA ASP A 114 -5.58 17.72 -18.24
C ASP A 114 -5.82 16.25 -17.84
N ALA A 115 -6.82 15.95 -17.00
CA ALA A 115 -7.14 14.58 -16.61
C ALA A 115 -7.55 13.71 -17.82
N ALA A 116 -6.87 12.58 -17.97
CA ALA A 116 -7.16 11.51 -18.92
C ALA A 116 -7.90 10.34 -18.25
N VAL A 117 -8.44 9.43 -19.06
CA VAL A 117 -8.97 8.15 -18.56
C VAL A 117 -7.80 7.34 -18.00
N ASP A 118 -8.04 6.62 -16.91
CA ASP A 118 -7.05 5.84 -16.14
C ASP A 118 -6.05 6.68 -15.32
N ASP A 119 -6.19 8.01 -15.28
CA ASP A 119 -5.40 8.88 -14.39
C ASP A 119 -5.77 8.69 -12.90
N GLU A 120 -4.81 8.92 -12.00
CA GLU A 120 -5.04 8.97 -10.55
C GLU A 120 -5.26 10.41 -10.08
N ILE A 121 -6.40 10.68 -9.45
CA ILE A 121 -6.66 11.92 -8.72
C ILE A 121 -6.53 11.67 -7.23
N VAL A 122 -5.68 12.49 -6.60
CA VAL A 122 -5.34 12.37 -5.19
C VAL A 122 -6.13 13.40 -4.38
N PHE A 123 -6.84 12.93 -3.35
CA PHE A 123 -7.61 13.75 -2.42
C PHE A 123 -6.98 13.67 -1.02
N PRO A 124 -6.61 14.80 -0.39
CA PRO A 124 -6.09 14.76 0.97
C PRO A 124 -7.17 14.32 1.96
N LEU A 125 -6.82 13.40 2.86
CA LEU A 125 -7.69 12.95 3.94
C LEU A 125 -7.37 13.70 5.24
N GLU A 126 -8.36 13.81 6.12
CA GLU A 126 -8.18 14.47 7.42
C GLU A 126 -7.19 13.70 8.31
N GLN A 127 -6.18 14.42 8.79
CA GLN A 127 -5.24 13.90 9.78
C GLN A 127 -5.90 13.93 11.17
N LYS A 128 -6.25 12.77 11.73
CA LYS A 128 -6.64 12.63 13.14
C LYS A 128 -5.39 12.55 14.04
N GLN A 129 -5.45 13.13 15.24
CA GLN A 129 -4.29 13.19 16.15
C GLN A 129 -3.78 11.81 16.59
N ASP A 130 -4.65 10.79 16.61
CA ASP A 130 -4.29 9.43 17.01
C ASP A 130 -3.38 8.70 16.01
N TYR A 131 -3.28 9.17 14.75
CA TYR A 131 -2.48 8.49 13.73
C TYR A 131 -1.00 8.48 14.05
N GLY A 132 -0.46 9.49 14.74
CA GLY A 132 0.94 9.47 15.15
C GLY A 132 1.25 8.20 15.96
N ARG A 133 0.42 7.86 16.95
CA ARG A 133 0.67 6.65 17.77
C ARG A 133 0.53 5.36 16.96
N ILE A 134 -0.52 5.25 16.14
CA ILE A 134 -0.78 4.07 15.31
C ILE A 134 0.33 3.90 14.27
N ALA A 135 0.83 4.99 13.71
CA ALA A 135 1.91 4.98 12.75
C ALA A 135 3.21 4.48 13.37
N ALA A 136 3.49 4.87 14.63
CA ALA A 136 4.66 4.37 15.37
C ALA A 136 4.67 2.87 15.52
N GLN A 137 3.52 2.36 15.98
CA GLN A 137 3.38 0.96 16.27
C GLN A 137 3.46 0.13 14.99
N THR A 138 2.79 0.61 13.93
CA THR A 138 2.80 -0.03 12.61
C THR A 138 4.20 -0.02 12.01
N ALA A 139 4.89 1.12 11.96
CA ALA A 139 6.25 1.22 11.44
C ALA A 139 7.21 0.29 12.18
N LYS A 140 7.17 0.26 13.52
CA LYS A 140 7.97 -0.67 14.32
C LYS A 140 7.67 -2.13 13.96
N GLN A 141 6.40 -2.48 13.82
CA GLN A 141 5.99 -3.84 13.48
C GLN A 141 6.47 -4.25 12.09
N VAL A 142 6.35 -3.38 11.09
CA VAL A 142 6.81 -3.62 9.71
C VAL A 142 8.31 -3.81 9.65
N ILE A 143 9.07 -2.96 10.37
CA ILE A 143 10.53 -3.09 10.46
C ILE A 143 10.91 -4.46 11.04
N ILE A 144 10.27 -4.89 12.12
CA ILE A 144 10.51 -6.21 12.73
C ILE A 144 10.13 -7.35 11.76
N GLN A 145 9.03 -7.20 11.01
CA GLN A 145 8.63 -8.18 10.01
C GLN A 145 9.67 -8.29 8.89
N LYS A 146 10.17 -7.17 8.36
CA LYS A 146 11.21 -7.15 7.34
C LYS A 146 12.52 -7.76 7.82
N ILE A 147 12.90 -7.53 9.08
CA ILE A 147 14.06 -8.20 9.70
C ILE A 147 13.86 -9.72 9.66
N ARG A 148 12.71 -10.22 10.13
CA ARG A 148 12.42 -11.66 10.16
C ARG A 148 12.35 -12.28 8.76
N GLU A 149 11.80 -11.57 7.78
CA GLU A 149 11.76 -12.01 6.39
C GLU A 149 13.17 -12.17 5.82
N ALA A 150 14.04 -11.20 6.07
CA ALA A 150 15.44 -11.24 5.64
C ALA A 150 16.20 -12.38 6.33
N GLU A 151 16.00 -12.58 7.64
CA GLU A 151 16.57 -13.71 8.37
C GLU A 151 16.11 -15.04 7.81
N LYS A 152 14.80 -15.21 7.61
CA LYS A 152 14.24 -16.44 7.04
C LYS A 152 14.83 -16.73 5.66
N THR A 153 14.99 -15.69 4.83
CA THR A 153 15.56 -15.83 3.48
C THR A 153 17.03 -16.26 3.55
N SER A 154 17.81 -15.66 4.46
CA SER A 154 19.22 -16.04 4.67
C SER A 154 19.34 -17.48 5.17
N VAL A 155 18.56 -17.85 6.17
CA VAL A 155 18.55 -19.19 6.77
C VAL A 155 18.14 -20.25 5.75
N LEU A 156 17.09 -19.99 4.95
CA LEU A 156 16.69 -20.89 3.86
C LEU A 156 17.80 -21.04 2.81
N GLY A 157 18.53 -19.97 2.50
CA GLY A 157 19.69 -20.03 1.61
C GLY A 157 20.82 -20.91 2.15
N GLU A 158 21.05 -20.91 3.46
CA GLU A 158 22.03 -21.78 4.11
C GLU A 158 21.59 -23.25 4.13
N PHE A 159 20.32 -23.52 4.43
CA PHE A 159 19.78 -24.88 4.40
C PHE A 159 19.69 -25.44 2.99
N GLY A 160 19.37 -24.63 1.98
CA GLY A 160 19.37 -25.05 0.58
C GLY A 160 20.75 -25.53 0.10
N LYS A 161 21.84 -24.99 0.66
CA LYS A 161 23.20 -25.47 0.36
C LYS A 161 23.52 -26.84 0.98
N LYS A 162 22.77 -27.25 2.00
CA LYS A 162 22.92 -28.53 2.71
C LYS A 162 21.92 -29.59 2.23
N GLU A 163 21.22 -29.32 1.13
CA GLU A 163 20.28 -30.26 0.53
C GLU A 163 21.03 -31.53 0.11
N GLY A 164 20.68 -32.67 0.73
CA GLY A 164 21.32 -33.97 0.50
C GLY A 164 22.44 -34.35 1.49
N GLU A 165 22.79 -33.47 2.44
CA GLU A 165 23.72 -33.82 3.52
C GLU A 165 22.98 -34.48 4.70
N ILE A 166 23.55 -35.55 5.26
CA ILE A 166 23.02 -36.16 6.48
C ILE A 166 23.42 -35.29 7.67
N VAL A 167 22.42 -34.62 8.27
CA VAL A 167 22.61 -33.79 9.46
C VAL A 167 22.15 -34.58 10.69
N THR A 168 22.98 -34.62 11.73
CA THR A 168 22.60 -35.21 13.02
C THR A 168 21.92 -34.15 13.88
N GLY A 169 20.68 -34.43 14.30
CA GLY A 169 19.86 -33.55 15.15
C GLY A 169 20.09 -33.72 16.64
#